data_AF-A0A2D5QPL1-F1
#
_entry.id   AF-A0A2D5QPL1-F1
#
_cell.length_a   1.000
_cell.length_b   1.000
_cell.length_c   1.000
_cell.angle_alpha   90.00
_cell.angle_beta   90.00
_cell.angle_gamma   90.00
#
_symmetry.space_group_name_H-M   'P 1'
#
loop_
_entity.id
_entity.type
_entity.pdbx_description
1 polymer ?
#
loop_
_entity_poly.entity_id
_entity_poly.type
_entity_poly.pdbx_seq_one_letter_code
_entity_poly.pdbx_strand_id
1 'polypeptide(L)'
;MSRKTLIIVPGFLTEPHSLARQEQDSAMSCLDPSAVLDRRAWLVVMNQLCHEDIEVINFPWASQSLIELLWSTLGPILGRSRQLSFEFIKSQLLKSAGGIHDAWTQAHQECDAQVPHLHRLIVEKSSVSDVYVLGHSLGARLALKTLNDQAVTSKPLNCRLSAWAPAISQKDLDWSFLAQQRFIPEIAYSQADLVLKLIYPLGQAPRPSGHILDILNLSASLLNQDERKKAVGYIGPPHSTPAVKQFSHDLSLQAVSHLAYLPAAGHLFRSSRYLKDLLPSS
;
A
#
# COMPACT_ATOMS: atom_id res chain seq x y z
N MET A 1 -30.88 5.58 8.43
CA MET A 1 -29.44 5.26 8.54
C MET A 1 -28.64 6.38 7.89
N SER A 2 -27.50 6.80 8.47
CA SER A 2 -26.63 7.77 7.76
C SER A 2 -26.06 7.08 6.52
N ARG A 3 -26.08 7.76 5.37
CA ARG A 3 -25.43 7.25 4.16
C ARG A 3 -23.94 7.13 4.44
N LYS A 4 -23.31 6.07 3.93
CA LYS A 4 -21.87 5.81 4.10
C LYS A 4 -21.23 5.64 2.74
N THR A 5 -20.02 6.16 2.60
CA THR A 5 -19.22 6.06 1.37
C THR A 5 -17.86 5.46 1.70
N LEU A 6 -17.44 4.43 0.97
CA LEU A 6 -16.10 3.87 1.02
C LEU A 6 -15.32 4.29 -0.23
N ILE A 7 -14.29 5.12 -0.05
CA ILE A 7 -13.34 5.50 -1.10
C ILE A 7 -12.14 4.56 -1.02
N ILE A 8 -11.89 3.82 -2.10
CA ILE A 8 -10.75 2.92 -2.26
C ILE A 8 -9.65 3.66 -3.01
N VAL A 9 -8.45 3.67 -2.46
CA VAL A 9 -7.25 4.29 -3.02
C VAL A 9 -6.21 3.16 -3.20
N PRO A 10 -6.27 2.40 -4.32
CA PRO A 10 -5.39 1.27 -4.54
C PRO A 10 -3.94 1.72 -4.70
N GLY A 11 -2.98 0.83 -4.41
CA GLY A 11 -1.56 1.16 -4.44
C GLY A 11 -0.94 1.33 -5.82
N PHE A 12 -1.50 0.66 -6.82
CA PHE A 12 -1.00 0.61 -8.19
C PHE A 12 -2.20 0.47 -9.13
N LEU A 13 -2.19 1.16 -10.28
CA LEU A 13 -3.14 0.87 -11.37
C LEU A 13 -2.44 0.09 -12.45
N THR A 14 -2.76 -1.19 -12.57
CA THR A 14 -2.74 -1.74 -13.91
C THR A 14 -4.07 -1.40 -14.58
N GLU A 15 -4.03 -0.59 -15.63
CA GLU A 15 -4.65 -1.05 -16.87
C GLU A 15 -3.52 -1.73 -17.63
N PRO A 16 -3.53 -3.06 -17.78
CA PRO A 16 -2.54 -3.73 -18.60
C PRO A 16 -2.93 -3.51 -20.06
N HIS A 17 -2.60 -2.36 -20.64
CA HIS A 17 -2.83 -2.15 -22.07
C HIS A 17 -1.79 -2.83 -22.98
N SER A 18 -0.87 -3.65 -22.45
CA SER A 18 0.12 -4.33 -23.30
C SER A 18 0.54 -5.76 -22.88
N LEU A 19 0.04 -6.32 -21.77
CA LEU A 19 0.43 -7.68 -21.34
C LEU A 19 -0.74 -8.68 -21.18
N ALA A 20 -1.99 -8.24 -21.35
CA ALA A 20 -3.17 -9.11 -21.35
C ALA A 20 -3.42 -9.83 -22.69
N ARG A 21 -2.35 -10.34 -23.31
CA ARG A 21 -2.44 -11.34 -24.40
C ARG A 21 -1.40 -12.42 -24.17
N GLN A 22 -1.68 -13.30 -23.22
CA GLN A 22 -1.25 -14.69 -23.31
C GLN A 22 -2.21 -15.54 -22.48
N GLU A 23 -3.12 -16.19 -23.21
CA GLU A 23 -3.85 -17.43 -22.88
C GLU A 23 -4.77 -17.41 -21.65
N GLN A 24 -5.99 -16.93 -21.88
CA GLN A 24 -7.17 -17.35 -21.13
C GLN A 24 -7.60 -18.74 -21.63
N ASP A 25 -7.16 -19.80 -20.97
CA ASP A 25 -7.88 -21.09 -20.94
C ASP A 25 -7.24 -22.00 -19.88
N SER A 26 -7.62 -21.82 -18.62
CA SER A 26 -7.79 -22.96 -17.72
C SER A 26 -8.59 -22.55 -16.49
N ALA A 27 -9.47 -23.45 -16.06
CA ALA A 27 -10.23 -23.39 -14.81
C ALA A 27 -9.33 -23.54 -13.55
N MET A 28 -8.15 -22.91 -13.56
CA MET A 28 -7.10 -22.89 -12.53
C MET A 28 -6.49 -21.49 -12.38
N SER A 29 -7.27 -20.40 -12.56
CA SER A 29 -6.81 -19.02 -12.30
C SER A 29 -6.89 -18.62 -10.81
N CYS A 30 -6.56 -19.55 -9.91
CA CYS A 30 -6.47 -19.24 -8.48
C CYS A 30 -5.24 -18.36 -8.24
N LEU A 31 -5.52 -17.06 -8.08
CA LEU A 31 -4.62 -15.97 -7.72
C LEU A 31 -3.62 -15.59 -8.83
N ASP A 32 -4.13 -14.88 -9.84
CA ASP A 32 -3.28 -14.00 -10.63
C ASP A 32 -2.62 -12.96 -9.70
N PRO A 33 -1.28 -12.92 -9.57
CA PRO A 33 -0.59 -11.93 -8.74
C PRO A 33 -0.86 -10.47 -9.18
N SER A 34 -1.45 -10.25 -10.35
CA SER A 34 -1.91 -8.94 -10.82
C SER A 34 -3.18 -8.42 -10.14
N ALA A 35 -3.98 -9.28 -9.50
CA ALA A 35 -5.29 -8.89 -8.95
C ALA A 35 -5.19 -7.82 -7.84
N VAL A 36 -4.13 -7.83 -7.01
CA VAL A 36 -3.91 -6.77 -6.00
C VAL A 36 -3.50 -5.44 -6.63
N LEU A 37 -3.04 -5.47 -7.88
CA LEU A 37 -2.71 -4.30 -8.69
C LEU A 37 -3.84 -3.93 -9.66
N ASP A 38 -4.95 -4.68 -9.67
CA ASP A 38 -6.13 -4.44 -10.49
C ASP A 38 -7.21 -3.74 -9.65
N ARG A 39 -7.50 -2.48 -10.02
CA ARG A 39 -8.56 -1.68 -9.39
C ARG A 39 -9.93 -2.37 -9.40
N ARG A 40 -10.21 -3.19 -10.42
CA ARG A 40 -11.49 -3.91 -10.55
C ARG A 40 -11.62 -4.99 -9.50
N ALA A 41 -10.52 -5.70 -9.19
CA ALA A 41 -10.53 -6.69 -8.13
C ALA A 41 -10.79 -6.06 -6.77
N TRP A 42 -10.19 -4.90 -6.48
CA TRP A 42 -10.48 -4.12 -5.28
C TRP A 42 -11.95 -3.72 -5.20
N LEU A 43 -12.50 -3.14 -6.27
CA LEU A 43 -13.92 -2.77 -6.32
C LEU A 43 -14.84 -3.97 -6.09
N VAL A 44 -14.58 -5.10 -6.74
CA VAL A 44 -15.39 -6.32 -6.58
C VAL A 44 -15.36 -6.81 -5.14
N VAL A 45 -14.17 -6.93 -4.55
CA VAL A 45 -14.03 -7.43 -3.17
C VAL A 45 -14.67 -6.49 -2.17
N MET A 46 -14.48 -5.17 -2.29
CA MET A 46 -15.07 -4.23 -1.33
C MET A 46 -16.60 -4.18 -1.46
N ASN A 47 -17.15 -4.24 -2.67
CA ASN A 47 -18.60 -4.35 -2.88
C ASN A 47 -19.18 -5.64 -2.26
N GLN A 48 -18.46 -6.76 -2.31
CA GLN A 48 -18.90 -8.01 -1.69
C GLN A 48 -18.83 -7.98 -0.16
N LEU A 49 -17.89 -7.22 0.40
CA LEU A 49 -17.70 -7.11 1.85
C LEU A 49 -18.66 -6.12 2.50
N CYS A 50 -19.08 -5.08 1.78
CA CYS A 50 -19.88 -3.99 2.32
C CYS A 50 -21.38 -4.27 2.28
N HIS A 51 -22.17 -3.57 3.11
CA HIS A 51 -23.63 -3.52 2.92
C HIS A 51 -23.99 -2.95 1.54
N GLU A 52 -25.14 -3.35 1.01
CA GLU A 52 -25.66 -2.85 -0.27
C GLU A 52 -25.90 -1.32 -0.26
N ASP A 53 -26.14 -0.73 0.90
CA ASP A 53 -26.36 0.71 1.09
C ASP A 53 -25.05 1.55 1.15
N ILE A 54 -23.88 0.92 1.04
CA ILE A 54 -22.58 1.62 1.02
C ILE A 54 -22.23 2.00 -0.42
N GLU A 55 -22.00 3.29 -0.67
CA GLU A 55 -21.43 3.72 -1.95
C GLU A 55 -19.92 3.39 -1.96
N VAL A 56 -19.51 2.45 -2.81
CA VAL A 56 -18.08 2.09 -2.99
C VAL A 56 -17.52 2.81 -4.21
N ILE A 57 -16.52 3.65 -4.00
CA ILE A 57 -15.88 4.48 -5.02
C ILE A 57 -14.42 4.10 -5.16
N ASN A 58 -13.93 3.91 -6.38
CA ASN A 58 -12.51 3.80 -6.63
C ASN A 58 -11.91 5.15 -7.02
N PHE A 59 -10.86 5.58 -6.33
CA PHE A 59 -10.11 6.79 -6.66
C PHE A 59 -9.15 6.50 -7.82
N PRO A 60 -9.31 7.16 -8.98
CA PRO A 60 -8.57 6.83 -10.19
C PRO A 60 -7.17 7.48 -10.18
N TRP A 61 -6.17 6.80 -9.59
CA TRP A 61 -4.78 7.28 -9.60
C TRP A 61 -3.78 6.13 -9.77
N ALA A 62 -2.76 6.29 -10.61
CA ALA A 62 -1.66 5.32 -10.83
C ALA A 62 -0.32 6.03 -10.67
N SER A 63 0.73 5.26 -10.36
CA SER A 63 2.06 5.61 -10.83
C SER A 63 2.46 4.73 -12.01
N GLN A 64 2.77 5.32 -13.16
CA GLN A 64 3.22 4.56 -14.35
C GLN A 64 4.66 4.07 -14.16
N SER A 65 5.54 4.90 -13.59
CA SER A 65 6.96 4.61 -13.45
C SER A 65 7.24 3.41 -12.56
N LEU A 66 6.51 3.26 -11.45
CA LEU A 66 6.79 2.20 -10.49
C LEU A 66 6.24 0.83 -10.91
N ILE A 67 5.16 0.81 -11.70
CA ILE A 67 4.52 -0.42 -12.17
C ILE A 67 5.40 -1.16 -13.17
N GLU A 68 5.94 -0.44 -14.15
CA GLU A 68 6.82 -1.01 -15.17
C GLU A 68 8.09 -1.60 -14.55
N LEU A 69 8.65 -0.91 -13.57
CA LEU A 69 9.86 -1.34 -12.88
C LEU A 69 9.62 -2.52 -11.94
N LEU A 70 8.56 -2.49 -11.13
CA LEU A 70 8.19 -3.59 -10.23
C LEU A 70 8.08 -4.91 -10.99
N TRP A 71 7.38 -4.86 -12.13
CA TRP A 71 7.11 -6.04 -12.95
C TRP A 71 8.36 -6.53 -13.69
N SER A 72 9.12 -5.62 -14.31
CA SER A 72 10.30 -5.98 -15.11
C SER A 72 11.51 -6.42 -14.28
N THR A 73 11.64 -5.89 -13.06
CA THR A 73 12.87 -6.02 -12.26
C THR A 73 12.69 -6.92 -11.04
N LEU A 74 11.63 -6.69 -10.26
CA LEU A 74 11.45 -7.37 -8.97
C LEU A 74 10.56 -8.61 -9.07
N GLY A 75 9.65 -8.67 -10.03
CA GLY A 75 8.84 -9.86 -10.33
C GLY A 75 9.68 -11.14 -10.48
N PRO A 76 10.73 -11.16 -11.32
CA PRO A 76 11.62 -12.32 -11.47
C PRO A 76 12.38 -12.69 -10.19
N ILE A 77 12.82 -11.68 -9.41
CA ILE A 77 13.57 -11.86 -8.16
C ILE A 77 12.66 -12.43 -7.07
N LEU A 78 11.46 -11.87 -6.90
CA LEU A 78 10.47 -12.30 -5.90
C LEU A 78 9.89 -13.67 -6.24
N GLY A 79 9.55 -13.91 -7.50
CA GLY A 79 8.93 -15.15 -7.97
C GLY A 79 9.86 -16.36 -7.97
N ARG A 80 11.19 -16.17 -8.03
CA ARG A 80 12.19 -17.25 -8.06
C ARG A 80 13.26 -17.16 -6.99
N SER A 81 13.11 -16.28 -6.00
CA SER A 81 14.09 -16.00 -4.93
C SER A 81 14.72 -17.25 -4.30
N ARG A 82 13.95 -18.34 -4.13
CA ARG A 82 14.40 -19.61 -3.53
C ARG A 82 15.36 -20.43 -4.42
N GLN A 83 15.49 -20.10 -5.70
CA GLN A 83 16.32 -20.81 -6.69
C GLN A 83 17.51 -19.98 -7.19
N LEU A 84 17.62 -18.72 -6.76
CA LEU A 84 18.64 -17.78 -7.23
C LEU A 84 19.79 -17.68 -6.22
N SER A 85 21.03 -17.57 -6.71
CA SER A 85 22.19 -17.38 -5.84
C SER A 85 22.27 -15.96 -5.28
N PHE A 86 22.95 -15.79 -4.15
CA PHE A 86 23.21 -14.48 -3.53
C PHE A 86 23.86 -13.49 -4.49
N GLU A 87 24.92 -13.93 -5.18
CA GLU A 87 25.62 -13.07 -6.14
C GLU A 87 24.73 -12.69 -7.34
N PHE A 88 23.81 -13.57 -7.76
CA PHE A 88 22.86 -13.22 -8.81
C PHE A 88 21.85 -12.16 -8.34
N ILE A 89 21.20 -12.37 -7.18
CA ILE A 89 20.23 -11.42 -6.62
C ILE A 89 20.89 -10.06 -6.39
N LYS A 90 22.06 -10.05 -5.75
CA LYS A 90 22.86 -8.84 -5.51
C LYS A 90 23.22 -8.13 -6.82
N SER A 91 23.68 -8.87 -7.84
CA SER A 91 24.02 -8.28 -9.14
C SER A 91 22.82 -7.63 -9.83
N GLN A 92 21.65 -8.28 -9.82
CA GLN A 92 20.43 -7.72 -10.40
C GLN A 92 19.95 -6.49 -9.65
N LEU A 93 19.98 -6.51 -8.32
CA LEU A 93 19.64 -5.35 -7.50
C LEU A 93 20.61 -4.19 -7.73
N LEU A 94 21.92 -4.44 -7.80
CA LEU A 94 22.92 -3.41 -8.11
C LEU A 94 22.70 -2.77 -9.48
N LYS A 95 22.43 -3.58 -10.52
CA LYS A 95 22.15 -3.09 -11.87
C LYS A 95 20.90 -2.23 -11.94
N SER A 96 19.91 -2.55 -11.10
CA SER A 96 18.59 -1.94 -11.17
C SER A 96 18.33 -0.87 -10.11
N ALA A 97 19.21 -0.73 -9.11
CA ALA A 97 19.05 0.21 -8.00
C ALA A 97 18.84 1.65 -8.47
N GLY A 98 19.55 2.06 -9.52
CA GLY A 98 19.33 3.34 -10.17
C GLY A 98 17.88 3.47 -10.68
N GLY A 99 17.44 2.58 -11.56
CA GLY A 99 16.07 2.58 -12.06
C GLY A 99 15.02 2.53 -10.94
N ILE A 100 15.28 1.76 -9.88
CA ILE A 100 14.45 1.68 -8.67
C ILE A 100 14.32 3.04 -7.98
N HIS A 101 15.43 3.73 -7.77
CA HIS A 101 15.43 5.06 -7.18
C HIS A 101 14.64 6.08 -8.02
N ASP A 102 14.86 6.12 -9.34
CA ASP A 102 14.21 7.09 -10.21
C ASP A 102 12.71 6.85 -10.30
N ALA A 103 12.30 5.59 -10.53
CA ALA A 103 10.89 5.24 -10.62
C ALA A 103 10.15 5.51 -9.31
N TRP A 104 10.78 5.22 -8.17
CA TRP A 104 10.23 5.48 -6.85
C TRP A 104 10.07 6.98 -6.59
N THR A 105 11.09 7.78 -6.93
CA THR A 105 11.06 9.23 -6.78
C THR A 105 9.96 9.85 -7.64
N GLN A 106 9.83 9.39 -8.88
CA GLN A 106 8.76 9.82 -9.78
C GLN A 106 7.38 9.41 -9.24
N ALA A 107 7.23 8.17 -8.75
CA ALA A 107 5.97 7.69 -8.18
C ALA A 107 5.54 8.48 -6.95
N HIS A 108 6.50 8.92 -6.14
CA HIS A 108 6.26 9.82 -5.02
C HIS A 108 5.72 11.19 -5.48
N GLN A 109 6.30 11.77 -6.51
CA GLN A 109 5.85 13.06 -7.07
C GLN A 109 4.46 12.95 -7.69
N GLU A 110 4.21 11.89 -8.46
CA GLU A 110 2.91 11.58 -9.05
C GLU A 110 1.85 11.40 -7.96
N CYS A 111 2.18 10.65 -6.89
CA CYS A 111 1.32 10.47 -5.73
C CYS A 111 1.00 11.82 -5.05
N ASP A 112 2.00 12.65 -4.78
CA ASP A 112 1.82 13.96 -4.13
C ASP A 112 0.94 14.90 -4.96
N ALA A 113 1.04 14.88 -6.29
CA ALA A 113 0.19 15.66 -7.19
C ALA A 113 -1.30 15.29 -7.10
N GLN A 114 -1.64 14.09 -6.60
CA GLN A 114 -3.03 13.62 -6.44
C GLN A 114 -3.67 14.03 -5.12
N VAL A 115 -2.90 14.54 -4.15
CA VAL A 115 -3.41 14.95 -2.83
C VAL A 115 -4.61 15.91 -2.94
N PRO A 116 -4.57 16.98 -3.76
CA PRO A 116 -5.72 17.90 -3.89
C PRO A 116 -6.97 17.26 -4.51
N HIS A 117 -6.80 16.23 -5.35
CA HIS A 117 -7.90 15.52 -5.99
C HIS A 117 -8.62 14.63 -5.00
N LEU A 118 -7.87 13.83 -4.23
CA LEU A 118 -8.45 12.98 -3.18
C LEU A 118 -9.10 13.84 -2.09
N HIS A 119 -8.47 14.94 -1.70
CA HIS A 119 -9.04 15.88 -0.73
C HIS A 119 -10.42 16.40 -1.19
N ARG A 120 -10.53 16.87 -2.44
CA ARG A 120 -11.81 17.37 -2.99
C ARG A 120 -12.90 16.30 -2.95
N LEU A 121 -12.59 15.07 -3.34
CA LEU A 121 -13.54 13.97 -3.33
C LEU A 121 -14.04 13.66 -1.90
N ILE A 122 -13.14 13.64 -0.91
CA ILE A 122 -13.51 13.42 0.49
C ILE A 122 -14.46 14.53 0.96
N VAL A 123 -14.12 15.80 0.71
CA VAL A 123 -14.97 16.93 1.12
C VAL A 123 -16.36 16.87 0.47
N GLU A 124 -16.41 16.57 -0.82
CA GLU A 124 -17.67 16.42 -1.56
C GLU A 124 -18.55 15.34 -0.91
N LYS A 125 -18.00 14.16 -0.65
CA LYS A 125 -18.75 13.03 -0.08
C LYS A 125 -19.09 13.22 1.39
N SER A 126 -18.24 13.90 2.16
CA SER A 126 -18.50 14.23 3.57
C SER A 126 -19.69 15.17 3.76
N SER A 127 -20.14 15.88 2.71
CA SER A 127 -21.33 16.73 2.79
C SER A 127 -22.66 15.95 2.84
N VAL A 128 -22.65 14.69 2.40
CA VAL A 128 -23.86 13.86 2.24
C VAL A 128 -23.76 12.48 2.88
N SER A 129 -22.58 12.08 3.35
CA SER A 129 -22.33 10.74 3.89
C SER A 129 -21.20 10.71 4.91
N ASP A 130 -21.20 9.68 5.76
CA ASP A 130 -20.03 9.28 6.53
C ASP A 130 -18.98 8.68 5.59
N VAL A 131 -17.80 9.30 5.52
CA VAL A 131 -16.74 8.88 4.60
C VAL A 131 -15.71 7.98 5.27
N TYR A 132 -15.43 6.86 4.61
CA TYR A 132 -14.39 5.91 4.92
C TYR A 132 -13.39 5.91 3.76
N VAL A 133 -12.10 5.92 4.06
CA VAL A 133 -11.03 5.85 3.07
C VAL A 133 -10.19 4.61 3.36
N LEU A 134 -10.00 3.79 2.34
CA LEU A 134 -9.12 2.62 2.38
C LEU A 134 -8.00 2.82 1.38
N GLY A 135 -6.77 2.91 1.86
CA GLY A 135 -5.59 3.00 1.00
C GLY A 135 -4.73 1.74 1.09
N HIS A 136 -4.05 1.38 0.01
CA HIS A 136 -3.01 0.33 0.00
C HIS A 136 -1.70 0.84 -0.60
N SER A 137 -0.53 0.44 -0.09
CA SER A 137 0.79 0.82 -0.66
C SER A 137 0.95 2.34 -0.86
N LEU A 138 1.23 2.80 -2.08
CA LEU A 138 1.26 4.24 -2.41
C LEU A 138 -0.12 4.92 -2.30
N GLY A 139 -1.22 4.19 -2.42
CA GLY A 139 -2.55 4.72 -2.21
C GLY A 139 -2.84 4.97 -0.73
N ALA A 140 -2.28 4.13 0.16
CA ALA A 140 -2.24 4.39 1.59
C ALA A 140 -1.37 5.63 1.91
N ARG A 141 -0.22 5.77 1.24
CA ARG A 141 0.62 6.98 1.33
C ARG A 141 -0.17 8.23 0.91
N LEU A 142 -0.84 8.19 -0.24
CA LEU A 142 -1.70 9.27 -0.74
C LEU A 142 -2.76 9.65 0.29
N ALA A 143 -3.51 8.68 0.79
CA ALA A 143 -4.59 8.92 1.74
C ALA A 143 -4.08 9.53 3.06
N LEU A 144 -2.95 9.04 3.58
CA LEU A 144 -2.33 9.60 4.79
C LEU A 144 -1.82 11.03 4.58
N LYS A 145 -1.18 11.32 3.43
CA LYS A 145 -0.74 12.68 3.12
C LYS A 145 -1.90 13.63 2.90
N THR A 146 -2.99 13.19 2.28
CA THR A 146 -4.23 13.98 2.18
C THR A 146 -4.78 14.34 3.55
N LEU A 147 -4.69 13.44 4.54
CA LEU A 147 -5.10 13.74 5.91
C LEU A 147 -4.11 14.65 6.65
N ASN A 148 -2.81 14.54 6.37
CA ASN A 148 -1.75 15.34 6.97
C ASN A 148 -1.72 16.78 6.43
N ASP A 149 -1.88 16.94 5.12
CA ASP A 149 -1.71 18.21 4.40
C ASP A 149 -3.02 19.04 4.38
N GLN A 150 -3.76 19.03 5.50
CA GLN A 150 -4.96 19.87 5.70
C GLN A 150 -4.66 21.37 5.62
N ALA A 151 -3.39 21.74 5.78
CA ALA A 151 -2.88 23.10 5.63
C ALA A 151 -3.16 23.72 4.25
N VAL A 152 -3.42 22.91 3.21
CA VAL A 152 -3.73 23.43 1.87
C VAL A 152 -5.14 24.04 1.81
N THR A 153 -6.05 23.71 2.73
CA THR A 153 -7.48 24.07 2.60
C THR A 153 -8.16 24.59 3.87
N SER A 154 -7.46 24.62 5.01
CA SER A 154 -7.96 25.12 6.32
C SER A 154 -9.27 24.48 6.79
N LYS A 155 -9.62 23.29 6.28
CA LYS A 155 -10.81 22.54 6.68
C LYS A 155 -10.40 21.14 7.14
N PRO A 156 -10.72 20.75 8.38
CA PRO A 156 -10.45 19.39 8.84
C PRO A 156 -11.26 18.38 8.03
N LEU A 157 -10.61 17.32 7.58
CA LEU A 157 -11.29 16.23 6.88
C LEU A 157 -12.00 15.33 7.89
N ASN A 158 -13.32 15.22 7.78
CA ASN A 158 -14.13 14.34 8.62
C ASN A 158 -14.29 12.97 7.95
N CYS A 159 -13.21 12.18 7.95
CA CYS A 159 -13.19 10.84 7.36
C CYS A 159 -12.48 9.83 8.26
N ARG A 160 -12.84 8.55 8.14
CA ARG A 160 -12.19 7.42 8.83
C ARG A 160 -11.24 6.74 7.85
N LEU A 161 -9.94 6.70 8.16
CA LEU A 161 -8.92 6.18 7.27
C LEU A 161 -8.35 4.85 7.78
N SER A 162 -8.31 3.85 6.91
CA SER A 162 -7.53 2.61 7.08
C SER A 162 -6.44 2.54 6.00
N ALA A 163 -5.18 2.57 6.40
CA ALA A 163 -4.00 2.57 5.54
C ALA A 163 -3.31 1.21 5.63
N TRP A 164 -3.34 0.44 4.55
CA TRP A 164 -2.78 -0.92 4.49
C TRP A 164 -1.44 -0.91 3.78
N ALA A 165 -0.42 -1.45 4.43
CA ALA A 165 0.96 -1.45 3.96
C ALA A 165 1.36 -0.07 3.40
N PRO A 166 1.35 1.02 4.18
CA PRO A 166 1.64 2.34 3.64
C PRO A 166 3.09 2.46 3.15
N ALA A 167 3.26 2.93 1.91
CA ALA A 167 4.54 3.25 1.31
C ALA A 167 5.08 4.60 1.80
N ILE A 168 5.33 4.74 3.11
CA ILE A 168 5.64 6.03 3.74
C ILE A 168 6.71 5.90 4.82
N SER A 169 7.58 6.90 4.95
CA SER A 169 8.54 6.98 6.06
C SER A 169 8.00 7.83 7.18
N GLN A 170 8.64 7.71 8.34
CA GLN A 170 8.35 8.54 9.49
C GLN A 170 8.49 10.05 9.20
N LYS A 171 9.48 10.45 8.40
CA LYS A 171 9.72 11.87 8.08
C LYS A 171 8.75 12.47 7.06
N ASP A 172 7.94 11.64 6.41
CA ASP A 172 7.02 12.09 5.36
C ASP A 172 5.71 12.68 5.92
N LEU A 173 5.44 12.55 7.22
CA LEU A 173 4.21 12.97 7.88
C LEU A 173 4.46 13.60 9.25
N ASP A 174 3.59 14.53 9.64
CA ASP A 174 3.47 14.97 11.03
C ASP A 174 2.56 14.00 11.80
N TRP A 175 3.17 12.97 12.39
CA TRP A 175 2.45 11.97 13.19
C TRP A 175 1.81 12.53 14.45
N SER A 176 2.29 13.67 14.95
CA SER A 176 1.69 14.34 16.11
C SER A 176 0.38 15.00 15.70
N PHE A 177 0.38 15.67 14.55
CA PHE A 177 -0.83 16.20 13.95
C PHE A 177 -1.85 15.12 13.61
N LEU A 178 -1.43 14.01 13.01
CA LEU A 178 -2.32 12.88 12.69
C LEU A 178 -2.95 12.24 13.95
N ALA A 179 -2.26 12.27 15.08
CA ALA A 179 -2.75 11.74 16.35
C ALA A 179 -3.81 12.63 17.04
N GLN A 180 -3.88 13.90 16.64
CA GLN A 180 -4.85 14.87 17.17
C GLN A 180 -6.12 14.95 16.32
N GLN A 181 -6.17 14.21 15.20
CA GLN A 181 -7.34 14.15 14.35
C GLN A 181 -8.52 13.55 15.12
N ARG A 182 -9.74 14.02 14.79
CA ARG A 182 -10.99 13.47 15.35
C ARG A 182 -11.06 11.94 15.16
N PHE A 183 -10.62 11.47 14.01
CA PHE A 183 -10.48 10.05 13.69
C PHE A 183 -9.01 9.77 13.39
N ILE A 184 -8.35 9.09 14.33
CA ILE A 184 -6.94 8.71 14.21
C ILE A 184 -6.84 7.61 13.12
N PRO A 185 -5.98 7.76 12.10
CA PRO A 185 -5.89 6.77 11.03
C PRO A 185 -5.45 5.40 11.57
N GLU A 186 -6.07 4.34 11.07
CA GLU A 186 -5.65 2.97 11.31
C GLU A 186 -4.56 2.57 10.33
N ILE A 187 -3.56 1.84 10.81
CA ILE A 187 -2.42 1.44 9.98
C ILE A 187 -2.22 -0.06 10.08
N ALA A 188 -2.48 -0.79 9.01
CA ALA A 188 -2.19 -2.21 8.91
C ALA A 188 -0.83 -2.42 8.24
N TYR A 189 0.04 -3.20 8.85
CA TYR A 189 1.37 -3.50 8.31
C TYR A 189 1.74 -4.96 8.58
N SER A 190 2.67 -5.51 7.79
CA SER A 190 3.19 -6.85 8.00
C SER A 190 4.69 -6.88 7.71
N GLN A 191 5.44 -7.56 8.58
CA GLN A 191 6.84 -7.87 8.32
C GLN A 191 7.02 -8.84 7.13
N ALA A 192 5.97 -9.51 6.67
CA ALA A 192 6.03 -10.33 5.46
C ALA A 192 5.92 -9.50 4.16
N ASP A 193 5.66 -8.19 4.24
CA ASP A 193 5.62 -7.31 3.07
C ASP A 193 7.04 -6.97 2.59
N LEU A 194 7.56 -7.81 1.72
CA LEU A 194 8.88 -7.60 1.12
C LEU A 194 8.86 -6.45 0.12
N VAL A 195 7.78 -6.18 -0.61
CA VAL A 195 7.78 -5.14 -1.66
C VAL A 195 8.16 -3.78 -1.08
N LEU A 196 7.54 -3.40 0.01
CA LEU A 196 7.87 -2.17 0.70
C LEU A 196 9.26 -2.24 1.35
N LYS A 197 9.67 -3.38 1.91
CA LYS A 197 11.02 -3.53 2.49
C LYS A 197 12.14 -3.44 1.45
N LEU A 198 11.86 -3.85 0.21
CA LEU A 198 12.83 -3.89 -0.87
C LEU A 198 12.93 -2.55 -1.58
N ILE A 199 11.79 -1.98 -1.95
CA ILE A 199 11.73 -0.84 -2.86
C ILE A 199 11.84 0.46 -2.10
N TYR A 200 11.21 0.55 -0.92
CA TYR A 200 11.18 1.77 -0.15
C TYR A 200 12.58 2.25 0.25
N PRO A 201 13.48 1.41 0.81
CA PRO A 201 14.83 1.86 1.17
C PRO A 201 15.69 2.20 -0.05
N LEU A 202 15.60 1.41 -1.12
CA LEU A 202 16.30 1.69 -2.38
C LEU A 202 15.85 3.02 -3.00
N GLY A 203 14.57 3.34 -2.86
CA GLY A 203 13.99 4.61 -3.28
C GLY A 203 14.43 5.82 -2.45
N GLN A 204 14.74 5.63 -1.17
CA GLN A 204 15.10 6.72 -0.23
C GLN A 204 16.61 7.01 -0.17
N ALA A 205 17.46 6.07 -0.56
CA ALA A 205 18.91 6.25 -0.44
C ALA A 205 19.45 7.32 -1.41
N PRO A 206 20.39 8.19 -0.97
CA PRO A 206 21.01 9.19 -1.82
C PRO A 206 21.93 8.54 -2.86
N ARG A 207 21.75 8.94 -4.14
CA ARG A 207 22.64 8.52 -5.24
C ARG A 207 24.06 9.09 -5.09
N PRO A 208 25.12 8.41 -5.57
CA PRO A 208 25.16 7.12 -6.26
C PRO A 208 25.75 5.95 -5.43
N SER A 209 26.26 6.21 -4.22
CA SER A 209 26.92 5.22 -3.35
C SER A 209 26.09 4.75 -2.15
N GLY A 210 24.94 5.40 -1.88
CA GLY A 210 24.10 5.12 -0.71
C GLY A 210 23.40 3.77 -0.71
N HIS A 211 23.26 3.13 -1.87
CA HIS A 211 22.46 1.90 -2.00
C HIS A 211 23.19 0.62 -1.64
N ILE A 212 24.53 0.60 -1.52
CA ILE A 212 25.29 -0.66 -1.39
C ILE A 212 24.93 -1.40 -0.10
N LEU A 213 24.87 -0.69 1.04
CA LEU A 213 24.50 -1.28 2.32
C LEU A 213 23.04 -1.75 2.31
N ASP A 214 22.14 -0.95 1.73
CA ASP A 214 20.74 -1.32 1.59
C ASP A 214 20.58 -2.58 0.74
N ILE A 215 21.26 -2.67 -0.42
CA ILE A 215 21.24 -3.83 -1.31
C ILE A 215 21.82 -5.08 -0.65
N LEU A 216 22.89 -4.95 0.15
CA LEU A 216 23.48 -6.07 0.88
C LEU A 216 22.53 -6.59 1.96
N ASN A 217 21.95 -5.69 2.75
CA ASN A 217 20.91 -6.04 3.73
C ASN A 217 19.69 -6.68 3.05
N LEU A 218 19.31 -6.15 1.88
CA LEU A 218 18.22 -6.67 1.06
C LEU A 218 18.47 -8.09 0.58
N SER A 219 19.64 -8.32 0.01
CA SER A 219 20.04 -9.61 -0.57
C SER A 219 20.14 -10.67 0.52
N ALA A 220 20.67 -10.31 1.70
CA ALA A 220 20.70 -11.19 2.86
C ALA A 220 19.29 -11.51 3.38
N SER A 221 18.38 -10.54 3.34
CA SER A 221 16.97 -10.72 3.73
C SER A 221 16.24 -11.69 2.82
N LEU A 222 16.41 -11.56 1.50
CA LEU A 222 15.76 -12.38 0.49
C LEU A 222 16.17 -13.85 0.58
N LEU A 223 17.40 -14.12 1.00
CA LEU A 223 17.99 -15.45 1.05
C LEU A 223 17.93 -16.11 2.42
N ASN A 224 17.40 -15.41 3.42
CA ASN A 224 17.22 -16.04 4.72
C ASN A 224 16.15 -17.14 4.63
N GLN A 225 16.57 -18.36 4.95
CA GLN A 225 15.71 -19.55 4.93
C GLN A 225 14.72 -19.57 6.10
N ASP A 226 15.03 -18.86 7.18
CA ASP A 226 14.11 -18.66 8.29
C ASP A 226 13.17 -17.50 7.94
N GLU A 227 11.91 -17.81 7.60
CA GLU A 227 10.92 -16.80 7.22
C GLU A 227 10.66 -15.78 8.34
N ARG A 228 10.99 -16.10 9.60
CA ARG A 228 10.92 -15.19 10.75
C ARG A 228 12.13 -14.25 10.85
N LYS A 229 13.23 -14.56 10.14
CA LYS A 229 14.49 -13.80 10.11
C LYS A 229 14.83 -13.19 8.74
N LYS A 230 14.03 -13.43 7.69
CA LYS A 230 14.05 -12.58 6.47
C LYS A 230 13.94 -11.13 6.95
N ALA A 231 15.01 -10.35 6.73
CA ALA A 231 15.32 -9.31 7.69
C ALA A 231 14.20 -8.28 7.91
N VAL A 232 14.27 -7.79 9.13
CA VAL A 232 13.56 -6.67 9.72
C VAL A 232 14.07 -5.39 9.04
N GLY A 233 13.74 -5.20 7.75
CA GLY A 233 13.65 -3.84 7.23
C GLY A 233 12.54 -3.16 8.03
N TYR A 234 12.84 -2.05 8.71
CA TYR A 234 11.84 -1.24 9.39
C TYR A 234 10.90 -0.61 8.34
N ILE A 235 9.94 -1.39 7.86
CA ILE A 235 8.56 -0.93 7.95
C ILE A 235 8.20 -1.26 9.39
N GLY A 236 8.71 -0.47 10.33
CA GLY A 236 8.09 -0.50 11.64
C GLY A 236 6.61 -0.15 11.46
N PRO A 237 5.78 -0.30 12.50
CA PRO A 237 4.75 0.74 12.63
C PRO A 237 5.48 2.06 12.36
N PRO A 238 4.91 3.05 11.65
CA PRO A 238 5.50 4.38 11.75
C PRO A 238 5.81 4.58 13.23
N HIS A 239 7.02 5.03 13.57
CA HIS A 239 7.34 5.40 14.95
C HIS A 239 6.45 6.60 15.26
N SER A 240 5.20 6.24 15.45
CA SER A 240 4.04 7.04 15.51
C SER A 240 3.87 7.27 16.98
N THR A 241 3.30 8.40 17.29
CA THR A 241 2.85 8.68 18.64
C THR A 241 2.12 7.44 19.21
N PRO A 242 2.20 7.19 20.53
CA PRO A 242 1.54 6.06 21.17
C PRO A 242 0.06 5.91 20.77
N ALA A 243 -0.60 7.05 20.50
CA ALA A 243 -1.96 7.12 19.99
C ALA A 243 -2.13 6.38 18.65
N VAL A 244 -1.40 6.73 17.59
CA VAL A 244 -1.51 6.05 16.28
C VAL A 244 -1.11 4.57 16.37
N LYS A 245 -0.14 4.23 17.23
CA LYS A 245 0.28 2.84 17.45
C LYS A 245 -0.84 1.97 18.01
N GLN A 246 -1.71 2.52 18.87
CA GLN A 246 -2.88 1.81 19.40
C GLN A 246 -3.96 1.53 18.34
N PHE A 247 -3.93 2.26 17.21
CA PHE A 247 -4.80 2.06 16.05
C PHE A 247 -4.10 1.28 14.93
N SER A 248 -2.87 0.84 15.16
CA SER A 248 -2.10 0.08 14.19
C SER A 248 -2.28 -1.43 14.40
N HIS A 249 -2.38 -2.17 13.30
CA HIS A 249 -2.56 -3.62 13.25
C HIS A 249 -1.29 -4.28 12.71
N ASP A 250 -0.60 -5.02 13.58
CA ASP A 250 0.52 -5.87 13.17
C ASP A 250 0.01 -7.21 12.64
N LEU A 251 0.18 -7.43 11.34
CA LEU A 251 -0.24 -8.62 10.62
C LEU A 251 0.92 -9.61 10.38
N SER A 252 2.03 -9.45 11.11
CA SER A 252 3.23 -10.24 10.89
C SER A 252 3.05 -11.72 11.24
N LEU A 253 2.24 -12.02 12.26
CA LEU A 253 1.93 -13.40 12.65
C LEU A 253 1.12 -14.14 11.59
N GLN A 254 0.33 -13.43 10.80
CA GLN A 254 -0.47 -13.97 9.70
C GLN A 254 0.31 -14.04 8.37
N ALA A 255 1.57 -13.61 8.35
CA ALA A 255 2.45 -13.60 7.17
C ALA A 255 1.81 -12.95 5.92
N VAL A 256 1.00 -11.91 6.11
CA VAL A 256 0.34 -11.19 5.01
C VAL A 256 1.39 -10.45 4.16
N SER A 257 1.72 -11.01 3.00
CA SER A 257 2.60 -10.36 2.03
C SER A 257 1.88 -9.22 1.28
N HIS A 258 2.63 -8.42 0.52
CA HIS A 258 2.11 -7.26 -0.21
C HIS A 258 0.86 -7.57 -1.07
N LEU A 259 0.88 -8.73 -1.74
CA LEU A 259 -0.19 -9.21 -2.61
C LEU A 259 -1.26 -10.04 -1.86
N ALA A 260 -1.14 -10.20 -0.54
CA ALA A 260 -2.08 -10.97 0.28
C ALA A 260 -3.11 -10.09 1.01
N TYR A 261 -2.99 -8.76 0.94
CA TYR A 261 -3.93 -7.84 1.60
C TYR A 261 -5.37 -7.95 1.06
N LEU A 262 -5.53 -8.11 -0.26
CA LEU A 262 -6.86 -8.24 -0.85
C LEU A 262 -7.52 -9.60 -0.50
N PRO A 263 -6.83 -10.76 -0.61
CA PRO A 263 -7.34 -12.02 -0.05
C PRO A 263 -7.66 -11.97 1.46
N ALA A 264 -6.89 -11.20 2.24
CA ALA A 264 -7.12 -11.02 3.67
C ALA A 264 -8.19 -9.97 4.02
N ALA A 265 -8.76 -9.26 3.04
CA ALA A 265 -9.60 -8.08 3.26
C ALA A 265 -10.79 -8.34 4.21
N GLY A 266 -11.47 -9.48 4.09
CA GLY A 266 -12.58 -9.81 4.98
C GLY A 266 -12.18 -9.92 6.46
N HIS A 267 -11.02 -10.51 6.74
CA HIS A 267 -10.45 -10.53 8.10
C HIS A 267 -10.07 -9.11 8.54
N LEU A 268 -9.41 -8.33 7.67
CA LEU A 268 -8.99 -6.97 7.97
C LEU A 268 -10.17 -6.06 8.31
N PHE A 269 -11.26 -6.15 7.55
CA PHE A 269 -12.50 -5.43 7.83
C PHE A 269 -13.04 -5.76 9.23
N ARG A 270 -13.14 -7.05 9.57
CA ARG A 270 -13.62 -7.49 10.90
C ARG A 270 -12.73 -7.01 12.04
N SER A 271 -11.42 -6.96 11.81
CA SER A 271 -10.45 -6.53 12.82
C SER A 271 -10.31 -5.01 12.96
N SER A 272 -10.71 -4.26 11.92
CA SER A 272 -10.65 -2.80 11.88
C SER A 272 -11.70 -2.19 12.79
N ARG A 273 -11.39 -1.11 13.49
CA ARG A 273 -12.36 -0.35 14.29
C ARG A 273 -13.29 0.47 13.41
N TYR A 274 -12.87 0.82 12.20
CA TYR A 274 -13.65 1.60 11.24
C TYR A 274 -14.39 0.74 10.22
N LEU A 275 -13.68 -0.14 9.52
CA LEU A 275 -14.22 -0.87 8.37
C LEU A 275 -15.24 -1.95 8.77
N LYS A 276 -15.20 -2.45 10.02
CA LYS A 276 -16.19 -3.40 10.52
C LYS A 276 -17.62 -2.85 10.46
N ASP A 277 -17.79 -1.52 10.56
CA ASP A 277 -19.08 -0.85 10.50
C ASP A 277 -19.69 -0.86 9.08
N LEU A 278 -18.93 -1.31 8.09
CA LEU A 278 -19.36 -1.46 6.70
C LEU A 278 -19.84 -2.88 6.39
N LEU A 279 -19.53 -3.86 7.26
CA LEU A 279 -19.88 -5.26 7.04
C LEU A 279 -21.38 -5.50 7.31
N PRO A 280 -22.05 -6.35 6.50
CA PRO A 280 -23.40 -6.85 6.79
C PRO A 280 -23.58 -7.27 8.24
N SER A 281 -24.66 -6.82 8.87
CA SER A 281 -25.04 -7.27 10.20
C SER A 281 -25.36 -8.77 10.10
N SER A 282 -24.53 -9.60 10.72
CA SER A 282 -24.74 -11.04 10.87
C SER A 282 -25.96 -11.33 11.75
#